data_AF-A0AAD1S5P7-F1
#
_entry.id   AF-A0AAD1S5P7-F1
#
_cell.length_a   1.000
_cell.length_b   1.000
_cell.length_c   1.000
_cell.angle_alpha   90.00
_cell.angle_beta   90.00
_cell.angle_gamma   90.00
#
_symmetry.space_group_name_H-M   'P 1'
#
loop_
_entity.id
_entity.type
_entity.pdbx_description
1 polymer ?
#
loop_
_entity_poly.entity_id
_entity_poly.type
_entity_poly.pdbx_seq_one_letter_code
_entity_poly.pdbx_strand_id
1 'polypeptide(L)'
;MSDNVVYVQMCTISNDDRNPFFPGKRKCNGDNSLEDEEELMKKLSVNPGDLDAISQYVQKNKGKILRLPKETQLSLLVCDLNGTAYMGQTYMLDSWQSLYLPKQTKMEVLGISENYSSMCSGIQQVVLVAEDGRVFAYEEETMCLIAKTLPELAKNGVRKSEVYFYPHDLSDEEEEKLQQNEEIKKIRARTRDFVNSSNDAFEKILNYF
;
A
#
# COMPACT_ATOMS: atom_id res chain seq x y z
N MET A 1 -29.23 -28.32 13.20
CA MET A 1 -29.12 -27.97 11.78
C MET A 1 -27.79 -27.26 11.63
N SER A 2 -26.83 -27.98 11.09
CA SER A 2 -25.41 -27.65 11.10
C SER A 2 -24.98 -27.72 9.64
N ASP A 3 -24.76 -26.58 9.02
CA ASP A 3 -24.35 -26.53 7.63
C ASP A 3 -22.82 -26.55 7.54
N ASN A 4 -22.33 -27.74 7.19
CA ASN A 4 -20.97 -27.98 6.72
C ASN A 4 -20.80 -27.31 5.35
N VAL A 5 -19.99 -26.26 5.27
CA VAL A 5 -19.48 -25.79 3.98
C VAL A 5 -18.16 -26.50 3.69
N VAL A 6 -18.22 -27.34 2.66
CA VAL A 6 -17.14 -28.18 2.15
C VAL A 6 -16.08 -27.28 1.49
N TYR A 7 -14.85 -27.32 1.98
CA TYR A 7 -13.68 -26.82 1.25
C TYR A 7 -13.43 -27.75 0.05
N VAL A 8 -13.71 -27.26 -1.16
CA VAL A 8 -13.29 -27.94 -2.38
C VAL A 8 -11.87 -27.52 -2.71
N GLN A 9 -10.93 -28.39 -2.37
CA GLN A 9 -9.58 -28.41 -2.91
C GLN A 9 -9.62 -29.14 -4.25
N MET A 10 -9.17 -28.50 -5.34
CA MET A 10 -8.62 -29.21 -6.51
C MET A 10 -7.57 -28.35 -7.24
N CYS A 11 -6.42 -29.01 -7.45
CA CYS A 11 -5.18 -28.56 -8.05
C CYS A 11 -5.28 -28.31 -9.57
N THR A 12 -4.35 -27.53 -10.12
CA THR A 12 -3.34 -28.03 -11.09
C THR A 12 -2.16 -27.06 -11.17
N ILE A 13 -0.95 -27.62 -11.10
CA ILE A 13 0.32 -26.92 -11.32
C ILE A 13 0.41 -26.57 -12.81
N SER A 14 0.44 -25.28 -13.14
CA SER A 14 0.92 -24.80 -14.44
C SER A 14 2.39 -24.40 -14.28
N ASN A 15 3.28 -25.01 -15.07
CA ASN A 15 4.73 -24.82 -14.98
C ASN A 15 5.24 -23.57 -15.75
N ASP A 16 4.44 -22.53 -15.95
CA ASP A 16 4.92 -21.28 -16.59
C ASP A 16 4.24 -20.02 -16.01
N ASP A 17 4.41 -19.78 -14.72
CA ASP A 17 3.98 -18.52 -14.07
C ASP A 17 5.06 -17.43 -14.23
N ARG A 18 5.23 -16.94 -15.45
CA ARG A 18 5.88 -15.65 -15.68
C ARG A 18 4.85 -14.55 -15.58
N ASN A 19 4.92 -13.75 -14.50
CA ASN A 19 4.19 -12.48 -14.42
C ASN A 19 4.70 -11.56 -15.56
N PRO A 20 3.84 -11.20 -16.54
CA PRO A 20 4.26 -10.41 -17.72
C PRO A 20 4.67 -8.97 -17.37
N PHE A 21 4.34 -8.47 -16.17
CA PHE A 21 4.70 -7.12 -15.74
C PHE A 21 6.11 -7.00 -15.13
N PHE A 22 6.74 -8.14 -14.81
CA PHE A 22 8.13 -8.16 -14.32
C PHE A 22 9.00 -9.07 -15.20
N PRO A 23 9.38 -8.61 -16.42
CA PRO A 23 10.22 -9.38 -17.32
C PRO A 23 11.68 -9.34 -16.83
N GLY A 24 12.02 -10.21 -15.88
CA GLY A 24 13.38 -10.41 -15.39
C GLY A 24 13.58 -11.84 -14.91
N LYS A 25 14.70 -12.47 -15.29
CA LYS A 25 15.06 -13.80 -14.76
C LYS A 25 15.18 -13.70 -13.23
N ARG A 26 14.26 -14.36 -12.50
CA ARG A 26 14.33 -14.52 -11.04
C ARG A 26 15.57 -15.34 -10.68
N LYS A 27 16.65 -14.67 -10.29
CA LYS A 27 17.83 -15.34 -9.72
C LYS A 27 17.55 -15.63 -8.25
N CYS A 28 17.32 -16.90 -7.92
CA CYS A 28 17.49 -17.39 -6.57
C CYS A 28 19.00 -17.40 -6.25
N ASN A 29 19.55 -16.26 -5.82
CA ASN A 29 20.88 -16.23 -5.23
C ASN A 29 20.75 -16.70 -3.77
N GLY A 30 21.04 -17.98 -3.54
CA GLY A 30 21.17 -18.56 -2.19
C GLY A 30 22.49 -18.16 -1.55
N ASP A 31 22.40 -17.47 -0.41
CA ASP A 31 23.14 -17.73 0.84
C ASP A 31 23.07 -16.50 1.77
N ASN A 32 23.16 -15.27 1.24
CA ASN A 32 23.15 -14.05 2.08
C ASN A 32 21.75 -13.54 2.47
N SER A 33 20.66 -14.10 1.94
CA SER A 33 19.31 -13.55 2.19
C SER A 33 18.80 -13.85 3.61
N LEU A 34 19.14 -15.01 4.17
CA LEU A 34 18.70 -15.41 5.50
C LEU A 34 19.39 -14.58 6.60
N GLU A 35 20.68 -14.27 6.43
CA GLU A 35 21.43 -13.41 7.35
C GLU A 35 20.84 -11.99 7.40
N ASP A 36 20.48 -11.44 6.23
CA ASP A 36 19.84 -10.12 6.12
C ASP A 36 18.47 -10.09 6.81
N GLU A 37 17.69 -11.16 6.66
CA GLU A 37 16.39 -11.34 7.32
C GLU A 37 16.56 -11.41 8.85
N GLU A 38 17.48 -12.23 9.35
CA GLU A 38 17.78 -12.36 10.78
C GLU A 38 18.28 -11.03 11.38
N GLU A 39 19.17 -10.32 10.68
CA GLU A 39 19.66 -9.01 11.11
C GLU A 39 18.52 -7.99 11.19
N LEU A 40 17.64 -7.95 10.19
CA LEU A 40 16.46 -7.10 10.18
C LEU A 40 15.57 -7.41 11.39
N MET A 41 15.20 -8.68 11.58
CA MET A 41 14.33 -9.10 12.69
C MET A 41 14.94 -8.77 14.06
N LYS A 42 16.27 -8.91 14.20
CA LYS A 42 16.98 -8.54 15.42
C LYS A 42 16.92 -7.03 15.69
N LYS A 43 17.16 -6.19 14.67
CA LYS A 43 17.05 -4.72 14.80
C LYS A 43 15.64 -4.31 15.20
N LEU A 44 14.63 -4.85 14.52
CA LEU A 44 13.23 -4.51 14.76
C LEU A 44 12.68 -5.11 16.07
N SER A 45 13.34 -6.12 16.64
CA SER A 45 13.01 -6.58 17.99
C SER A 45 13.42 -5.58 19.08
N VAL A 46 14.42 -4.73 18.79
CA VAL A 46 14.87 -3.66 19.69
C VAL A 46 14.14 -2.36 19.41
N ASN A 47 13.98 -2.00 18.14
CA ASN A 47 13.27 -0.81 17.68
C ASN A 47 12.29 -1.16 16.54
N PRO A 48 11.04 -1.55 16.86
CA PRO A 48 10.08 -2.00 15.85
C PRO A 48 9.77 -0.97 14.76
N GLY A 49 9.89 0.32 15.06
CA GLY A 49 9.60 1.43 14.15
C GLY A 49 10.81 1.99 13.41
N ASP A 50 11.92 1.27 13.33
CA ASP A 50 13.13 1.70 12.63
C ASP A 50 12.93 1.68 11.10
N LEU A 51 12.35 2.76 10.58
CA LEU A 51 12.07 2.91 9.15
C LEU A 51 13.35 2.97 8.31
N ASP A 52 14.47 3.47 8.85
CA ASP A 52 15.76 3.49 8.14
C ASP A 52 16.28 2.07 7.93
N ALA A 53 16.16 1.19 8.94
CA ALA A 53 16.51 -0.22 8.82
C ALA A 53 15.63 -0.94 7.78
N ILE A 54 14.32 -0.65 7.75
CA ILE A 54 13.40 -1.17 6.71
C ILE A 54 13.85 -0.70 5.33
N SER A 55 14.06 0.61 5.15
CA SER A 55 14.43 1.20 3.87
C SER A 55 15.76 0.63 3.35
N GLN A 56 16.79 0.53 4.21
CA GLN A 56 18.06 -0.09 3.86
C GLN A 56 17.91 -1.56 3.46
N TYR A 57 17.10 -2.32 4.20
CA TYR A 57 16.82 -3.72 3.86
C TYR A 57 16.12 -3.84 2.52
N VAL A 58 15.11 -3.02 2.25
CA VAL A 58 14.34 -3.01 1.00
C VAL A 58 15.25 -2.70 -0.19
N GLN A 59 16.11 -1.69 -0.07
CA GLN A 59 17.06 -1.34 -1.13
C GLN A 59 18.07 -2.47 -1.39
N LYS A 60 18.58 -3.11 -0.32
CA LYS A 60 19.54 -4.23 -0.43
C LYS A 60 18.92 -5.50 -1.00
N ASN A 61 17.64 -5.75 -0.72
CA ASN A 61 16.94 -7.00 -1.01
C ASN A 61 15.85 -6.89 -2.08
N LYS A 62 15.80 -5.79 -2.82
CA LYS A 62 14.83 -5.55 -3.90
C LYS A 62 14.75 -6.72 -4.88
N GLY A 63 13.54 -7.20 -5.14
CA GLY A 63 13.25 -8.32 -6.03
C GLY A 63 13.51 -9.71 -5.42
N LYS A 64 13.92 -9.79 -4.14
CA LYS A 64 13.99 -11.06 -3.40
C LYS A 64 12.68 -11.30 -2.66
N ILE A 65 12.44 -12.57 -2.33
CA ILE A 65 11.33 -12.97 -1.46
C ILE A 65 11.80 -12.94 -0.01
N LEU A 66 11.14 -12.14 0.82
CA LEU A 66 11.23 -12.23 2.27
C LEU A 66 10.39 -13.43 2.71
N ARG A 67 11.06 -14.47 3.22
CA ARG A 67 10.39 -15.70 3.63
C ARG A 67 9.98 -15.61 5.09
N LEU A 68 8.71 -15.32 5.32
CA LEU A 68 8.11 -15.52 6.63
C LEU A 68 7.93 -17.04 6.86
N PRO A 69 8.02 -17.53 8.11
CA PRO A 69 7.82 -18.95 8.45
C PRO A 69 6.60 -19.56 7.76
N LYS A 70 6.68 -20.85 7.41
CA LYS A 70 5.69 -21.53 6.55
C LYS A 70 4.25 -21.41 7.07
N GLU A 71 4.07 -21.28 8.37
CA GLU A 71 2.77 -21.15 9.03
C GLU A 71 2.07 -19.82 8.72
N THR A 72 2.83 -18.81 8.26
CA THR A 72 2.33 -17.44 8.07
C THR A 72 1.51 -17.22 6.80
N GLN A 73 1.56 -18.16 5.85
CA GLN A 73 0.90 -18.07 4.53
C GLN A 73 1.08 -16.71 3.83
N LEU A 74 2.23 -16.05 4.03
CA LEU A 74 2.55 -14.77 3.41
C LEU A 74 3.96 -14.81 2.81
N SER A 75 4.03 -14.78 1.48
CA SER A 75 5.28 -14.59 0.73
C SER A 75 5.34 -13.14 0.28
N LEU A 76 6.41 -12.41 0.65
CA LEU A 76 6.56 -11.00 0.31
C LEU A 76 7.67 -10.81 -0.72
N LEU A 77 7.33 -10.28 -1.89
CA LEU A 77 8.33 -9.76 -2.82
C LEU A 77 8.78 -8.40 -2.31
N VAL A 78 10.03 -8.31 -1.87
CA VAL A 78 10.62 -7.09 -1.33
C VAL A 78 10.76 -6.07 -2.45
N CYS A 79 10.12 -4.91 -2.26
CA CYS A 79 10.23 -3.77 -3.16
C CYS A 79 9.89 -2.47 -2.44
N ASP A 80 10.39 -1.36 -3.00
CA ASP A 80 9.96 -0.02 -2.62
C ASP A 80 8.67 0.36 -3.37
N LEU A 81 8.16 1.58 -3.15
CA LEU A 81 6.99 2.10 -3.86
C LEU A 81 7.07 1.91 -5.39
N ASN A 82 8.26 2.07 -5.98
CA ASN A 82 8.46 1.93 -7.42
C ASN A 82 8.38 0.48 -7.92
N GLY A 83 8.43 -0.51 -7.03
CA GLY A 83 8.14 -1.91 -7.38
C GLY A 83 6.69 -2.32 -7.16
N THR A 84 5.80 -1.36 -6.88
CA THR A 84 4.34 -1.58 -6.81
C THR A 84 3.65 -1.06 -8.07
N ALA A 85 2.35 -1.33 -8.22
CA ALA A 85 1.48 -0.77 -9.24
C ALA A 85 1.34 0.76 -9.12
N TYR A 86 1.76 1.33 -7.98
CA TYR A 86 1.79 2.76 -7.70
C TYR A 86 3.13 3.41 -8.05
N MET A 87 3.92 2.79 -8.94
CA MET A 87 5.22 3.34 -9.38
C MET A 87 5.08 4.80 -9.85
N GLY A 88 5.96 5.66 -9.34
CA GLY A 88 5.96 7.11 -9.64
C GLY A 88 4.85 7.91 -8.96
N GLN A 89 3.91 7.27 -8.26
CA GLN A 89 2.80 7.92 -7.57
C GLN A 89 3.18 8.19 -6.11
N THR A 90 4.13 9.11 -5.88
CA THR A 90 4.62 9.43 -4.52
C THR A 90 3.49 9.85 -3.58
N TYR A 91 2.45 10.50 -4.12
CA TYR A 91 1.25 10.89 -3.37
C TYR A 91 0.51 9.71 -2.73
N MET A 92 0.65 8.48 -3.24
CA MET A 92 0.04 7.30 -2.62
C MET A 92 0.65 7.00 -1.27
N LEU A 93 1.97 7.12 -1.14
CA LEU A 93 2.64 6.97 0.16
C LEU A 93 2.22 8.08 1.11
N ASP A 94 2.14 9.33 0.63
CA ASP A 94 1.65 10.47 1.43
C ASP A 94 0.21 10.22 1.93
N SER A 95 -0.66 9.67 1.09
CA SER A 95 -2.03 9.28 1.43
C SER A 95 -2.07 8.19 2.50
N TRP A 96 -1.32 7.10 2.35
CA TRP A 96 -1.24 6.04 3.36
C TRP A 96 -0.78 6.58 4.72
N GLN A 97 0.19 7.49 4.72
CA GLN A 97 0.73 8.10 5.94
C GLN A 97 -0.22 9.10 6.60
N SER A 98 -1.10 9.75 5.83
CA SER A 98 -1.85 10.93 6.31
C SER A 98 -3.36 10.72 6.44
N LEU A 99 -3.96 9.83 5.65
CA LEU A 99 -5.41 9.78 5.47
C LEU A 99 -6.07 8.55 6.10
N TYR A 100 -5.36 7.43 6.18
CA TYR A 100 -5.98 6.16 6.61
C TYR A 100 -6.03 6.00 8.13
N LEU A 101 -4.98 6.40 8.84
CA LEU A 101 -4.92 6.26 10.29
C LEU A 101 -5.45 7.52 10.99
N PRO A 102 -6.03 7.40 12.21
CA PRO A 102 -6.51 8.55 12.98
C PRO A 102 -5.46 9.62 13.26
N LYS A 103 -4.18 9.25 13.20
CA LYS A 103 -3.04 10.15 13.34
C LYS A 103 -2.11 9.91 12.15
N GLN A 104 -1.57 11.00 11.61
CA GLN A 104 -0.48 10.93 10.63
C GLN A 104 0.66 10.07 11.19
N THR A 105 1.06 9.08 10.41
CA THR A 105 2.02 8.06 10.82
C THR A 105 2.95 7.79 9.64
N LYS A 106 4.25 8.00 9.78
CA LYS A 106 5.20 7.69 8.71
C LYS A 106 5.24 6.18 8.45
N MET A 107 5.45 5.80 7.20
CA MET A 107 5.46 4.41 6.77
C MET A 107 6.50 4.17 5.68
N GLU A 108 7.04 2.96 5.63
CA GLU A 108 7.88 2.46 4.54
C GLU A 108 7.24 1.25 3.86
N VAL A 109 7.42 1.16 2.54
CA VAL A 109 6.96 0.00 1.76
C VAL A 109 7.96 -1.13 1.97
N LEU A 110 7.50 -2.24 2.53
CA LEU A 110 8.33 -3.44 2.69
C LEU A 110 8.32 -4.31 1.43
N GLY A 111 7.18 -4.34 0.74
CA GLY A 111 7.00 -5.14 -0.46
C GLY A 111 5.55 -5.44 -0.76
N ILE A 112 5.33 -6.45 -1.59
CA ILE A 112 3.99 -6.85 -2.06
C ILE A 112 3.75 -8.32 -1.73
N SER A 113 2.51 -8.68 -1.44
CA SER A 113 2.13 -10.09 -1.24
C SER A 113 2.15 -10.83 -2.58
N GLU A 114 2.90 -11.94 -2.66
CA GLU A 114 2.96 -12.82 -3.83
C GLU A 114 1.77 -13.81 -3.86
N ASN A 115 1.03 -13.95 -2.75
CA ASN A 115 0.05 -15.03 -2.57
C ASN A 115 -1.30 -14.82 -3.26
N TYR A 116 -1.49 -13.71 -3.94
CA TYR A 116 -2.66 -13.48 -4.77
C TYR A 116 -2.25 -13.47 -6.24
N SER A 117 -2.15 -14.68 -6.81
CA SER A 117 -2.47 -14.87 -8.24
C SER A 117 -3.98 -14.70 -8.38
N SER A 118 -4.46 -13.48 -8.15
CA SER A 118 -5.81 -13.11 -8.52
C SER A 118 -5.85 -13.11 -10.05
N MET A 119 -6.85 -13.77 -10.63
CA MET A 119 -7.13 -13.75 -12.08
C MET A 119 -7.32 -12.33 -12.65
N CYS A 120 -7.41 -11.33 -11.77
CA CYS A 120 -7.39 -9.90 -12.11
C CYS A 120 -5.98 -9.37 -11.92
N SER A 121 -5.27 -9.15 -13.03
CA SER A 121 -3.89 -8.65 -13.11
C SER A 121 -3.67 -7.20 -12.62
N GLY A 122 -4.46 -6.72 -11.64
CA GLY A 122 -4.41 -5.36 -11.10
C GLY A 122 -4.58 -5.24 -9.59
N ILE A 123 -4.97 -6.31 -8.89
CA ILE A 123 -5.17 -6.26 -7.42
C ILE A 123 -3.88 -6.68 -6.74
N GLN A 124 -3.15 -5.70 -6.21
CA GLN A 124 -1.88 -5.90 -5.52
C GLN A 124 -2.00 -5.46 -4.07
N GLN A 125 -1.71 -6.37 -3.15
CA GLN A 125 -1.63 -6.06 -1.73
C GLN A 125 -0.23 -5.55 -1.37
N VAL A 126 -0.13 -4.29 -0.98
CA VAL A 126 1.11 -3.63 -0.55
C VAL A 126 1.27 -3.79 0.96
N VAL A 127 2.46 -4.19 1.42
CA VAL A 127 2.78 -4.31 2.84
C VAL A 127 3.64 -3.13 3.29
N LEU A 128 3.17 -2.46 4.33
CA LEU A 128 3.74 -1.23 4.89
C LEU A 128 4.17 -1.48 6.34
N VAL A 129 5.30 -0.90 6.74
CA VAL A 129 5.74 -0.84 8.14
C VAL A 129 5.68 0.61 8.61
N ALA A 130 4.98 0.86 9.71
CA ALA A 130 4.81 2.19 10.28
C ALA A 130 5.93 2.54 11.29
N GLU A 131 6.12 3.83 11.56
CA GLU A 131 7.10 4.35 12.54
C GLU A 131 6.81 3.93 13.99
N ASP A 132 5.60 3.42 14.28
CA ASP A 132 5.26 2.78 15.56
C ASP A 132 5.49 1.26 15.55
N GLY A 133 6.04 0.73 14.45
CA GLY A 133 6.36 -0.66 14.21
C GLY A 133 5.20 -1.52 13.72
N ARG A 134 3.97 -1.00 13.70
CA ARG A 134 2.82 -1.75 13.19
C ARG A 134 2.97 -2.06 11.71
N VAL A 135 2.45 -3.22 11.30
CA VAL A 135 2.53 -3.69 9.93
C VAL A 135 1.14 -3.71 9.33
N PHE A 136 0.99 -3.05 8.18
CA PHE A 136 -0.27 -2.88 7.49
C PHE A 136 -0.24 -3.56 6.12
N ALA A 137 -1.37 -4.06 5.68
CA ALA A 137 -1.63 -4.47 4.31
C ALA A 137 -2.62 -3.49 3.69
N TYR A 138 -2.24 -2.87 2.58
CA TYR A 138 -3.09 -2.01 1.79
C TYR A 138 -3.54 -2.74 0.51
N GLU A 139 -4.85 -2.70 0.24
CA GLU A 139 -5.50 -3.32 -0.92
C GLU A 139 -6.82 -2.60 -1.19
N GLU A 140 -7.06 -2.16 -2.43
CA GLU A 140 -8.32 -1.52 -2.87
C GLU A 140 -8.91 -0.50 -1.87
N GLU A 141 -8.20 0.61 -1.63
CA GLU A 141 -8.63 1.70 -0.74
C GLU A 141 -8.89 1.27 0.72
N THR A 142 -8.43 0.09 1.11
CA THR A 142 -8.55 -0.45 2.45
C THR A 142 -7.18 -0.74 3.03
N MET A 143 -6.92 -0.30 4.26
CA MET A 143 -5.70 -0.58 5.00
C MET A 143 -6.01 -1.42 6.24
N CYS A 144 -5.45 -2.63 6.31
CA CYS A 144 -5.66 -3.56 7.40
C CYS A 144 -4.40 -3.65 8.27
N LEU A 145 -4.54 -3.57 9.60
CA LEU A 145 -3.48 -3.95 10.53
C LEU A 145 -3.33 -5.48 10.49
N ILE A 146 -2.15 -5.97 10.09
CA ILE A 146 -1.86 -7.40 9.96
C ILE A 146 -0.92 -7.96 11.02
N ALA A 147 -0.16 -7.10 11.72
CA ALA A 147 0.64 -7.45 12.89
C ALA A 147 1.04 -6.19 13.68
N LYS A 148 1.34 -6.32 14.98
CA LYS A 148 1.80 -5.18 15.78
C LYS A 148 3.28 -4.85 15.55
N THR A 149 4.06 -5.84 15.09
CA THR A 149 5.47 -5.68 14.71
C THR A 149 5.85 -6.65 13.59
N LEU A 150 6.90 -6.35 12.82
CA LEU A 150 7.40 -7.28 11.80
C LEU A 150 7.92 -8.61 12.39
N PRO A 151 8.64 -8.64 13.54
CA PRO A 151 8.96 -9.90 14.21
C PRO A 151 7.73 -10.69 14.66
N GLU A 152 6.66 -10.02 15.08
CA GLU A 152 5.39 -10.70 15.38
C GLU A 152 4.77 -11.29 14.13
N LEU A 153 4.77 -10.57 13.00
CA LEU A 153 4.29 -11.09 11.72
C LEU A 153 5.05 -12.36 11.32
N ALA A 154 6.38 -12.35 11.46
CA ALA A 154 7.20 -13.53 11.20
C ALA A 154 6.85 -14.70 12.13
N LYS A 155 6.65 -14.45 13.42
CA LYS A 155 6.39 -15.53 14.38
C LYS A 155 4.96 -16.10 14.30
N ASN A 156 3.97 -15.22 14.15
CA ASN A 156 2.56 -15.55 14.36
C ASN A 156 1.73 -15.56 13.07
N GLY A 157 2.30 -15.09 11.96
CA GLY A 157 1.60 -14.91 10.70
C GLY A 157 0.65 -13.73 10.68
N VAL A 158 -0.07 -13.62 9.57
CA VAL A 158 -1.04 -12.54 9.33
C VAL A 158 -2.21 -12.65 10.30
N ARG A 159 -2.46 -11.59 11.06
CA ARG A 159 -3.64 -11.44 11.92
C ARG A 159 -4.33 -10.11 11.66
N LYS A 160 -5.34 -10.14 10.79
CA LYS A 160 -6.19 -8.98 10.54
C LYS A 160 -6.97 -8.63 11.81
N SER A 161 -6.84 -7.39 12.29
CA SER A 161 -7.45 -6.96 13.55
C SER A 161 -8.15 -5.61 13.47
N GLU A 162 -7.58 -4.65 12.74
CA GLU A 162 -8.14 -3.33 12.52
C GLU A 162 -8.21 -3.07 11.01
N VAL A 163 -9.30 -2.43 10.56
CA VAL A 163 -9.53 -2.09 9.16
C VAL A 163 -9.83 -0.60 9.07
N TYR A 164 -9.08 0.08 8.22
CA TYR A 164 -9.16 1.50 7.96
C TYR A 164 -9.56 1.70 6.51
N PHE A 165 -10.60 2.50 6.29
CA PHE A 165 -11.05 2.86 4.96
C PHE A 165 -10.48 4.23 4.60
N TYR A 166 -10.31 4.47 3.30
CA TYR A 166 -10.10 5.83 2.83
C TYR A 166 -11.24 6.71 3.36
N PRO A 167 -10.96 7.90 3.92
CA PRO A 167 -11.99 8.78 4.41
C PRO A 167 -12.98 9.05 3.27
N HIS A 168 -14.24 8.72 3.51
CA HIS A 168 -15.31 8.97 2.54
C HIS A 168 -15.43 10.48 2.31
N ASP A 169 -16.11 10.85 1.23
CA ASP A 169 -16.43 12.24 0.92
C ASP A 169 -16.96 12.95 2.17
N LEU A 170 -16.57 14.22 2.30
CA LEU A 170 -17.05 15.09 3.36
C LEU A 170 -18.57 14.99 3.43
N SER A 171 -19.12 14.89 4.64
CA SER A 171 -20.55 15.06 4.80
C SER A 171 -20.96 16.47 4.33
N ASP A 172 -22.23 16.64 3.92
CA ASP A 172 -22.76 17.96 3.52
C ASP A 172 -22.44 19.04 4.58
N GLU A 173 -22.54 18.70 5.87
CA GLU A 173 -22.22 19.61 6.98
C GLU A 173 -20.73 19.98 7.08
N GLU A 174 -19.84 19.01 6.85
CA GLU A 174 -18.38 19.26 6.82
C GLU A 174 -17.99 20.05 5.59
N GLU A 175 -18.61 19.76 4.45
CA GLU A 175 -18.44 20.53 3.24
C GLU A 175 -18.87 21.99 3.48
N GLU A 176 -20.06 22.22 4.03
CA GLU A 176 -20.54 23.56 4.39
C GLU A 176 -19.56 24.32 5.29
N LYS A 177 -18.99 23.67 6.31
CA LYS A 177 -17.94 24.26 7.16
C LYS A 177 -16.69 24.61 6.34
N LEU A 178 -16.27 23.73 5.44
CA LEU A 178 -15.15 24.00 4.52
C LEU A 178 -15.46 25.17 3.57
N GLN A 179 -16.69 25.30 3.10
CA GLN A 179 -17.12 26.44 2.27
C GLN A 179 -17.02 27.78 3.01
N GLN A 180 -17.06 27.75 4.34
CA GLN A 180 -16.90 28.93 5.19
C GLN A 180 -15.44 29.32 5.43
N ASN A 181 -14.47 28.47 5.11
CA ASN A 181 -13.05 28.77 5.28
C ASN A 181 -12.60 29.95 4.39
N GLU A 182 -11.93 30.94 4.98
CA GLU A 182 -11.54 32.18 4.28
C GLU A 182 -10.56 31.97 3.12
N GLU A 183 -9.65 30.99 3.23
CA GLU A 183 -8.74 30.66 2.14
C GLU A 183 -9.47 30.00 0.98
N ILE A 184 -10.37 29.06 1.28
CA ILE A 184 -11.25 28.41 0.29
C ILE A 184 -12.12 29.46 -0.42
N LYS A 185 -12.71 30.41 0.32
CA LYS A 185 -13.48 31.52 -0.27
C LYS A 185 -12.64 32.36 -1.22
N LYS A 186 -11.41 32.71 -0.83
CA LYS A 186 -10.48 33.47 -1.69
C LYS A 186 -10.07 32.70 -2.94
N ILE A 187 -9.86 31.38 -2.84
CA ILE A 187 -9.59 30.53 -3.99
C ILE A 187 -10.80 30.54 -4.93
N ARG A 188 -12.00 30.27 -4.42
CA ARG A 188 -13.25 30.23 -5.21
C ARG A 188 -13.57 31.58 -5.87
N ALA A 189 -13.34 32.70 -5.17
CA ALA A 189 -13.50 34.03 -5.74
C ALA A 189 -12.55 34.24 -6.94
N ARG A 190 -11.26 33.93 -6.77
CA ARG A 190 -10.27 33.99 -7.86
C ARG A 190 -10.63 33.09 -9.04
N THR A 191 -11.10 31.87 -8.77
CA THR A 191 -11.57 30.96 -9.82
C THR A 191 -12.75 31.56 -10.58
N ARG A 192 -13.73 32.14 -9.87
CA ARG A 192 -14.89 32.79 -10.49
C ARG A 192 -14.48 33.98 -11.35
N ASP A 193 -13.58 34.81 -10.85
CA ASP A 193 -13.05 35.96 -11.59
C ASP A 193 -12.31 35.51 -12.86
N PHE A 194 -11.49 34.46 -12.76
CA PHE A 194 -10.80 33.86 -13.91
C PHE A 194 -11.78 33.35 -14.97
N VAL A 195 -12.78 32.56 -14.54
CA VAL A 195 -13.82 32.02 -15.43
C VAL A 195 -14.59 33.15 -16.12
N ASN A 196 -15.04 34.15 -15.36
CA ASN A 196 -15.78 35.30 -15.88
C ASN A 196 -14.95 36.13 -16.86
N SER A 197 -13.67 36.37 -16.55
CA SER A 197 -12.76 37.12 -17.44
C SER A 197 -12.48 36.38 -18.76
N SER A 198 -12.61 35.05 -18.74
CA SER A 198 -12.39 34.20 -19.92
C SER A 198 -13.66 33.96 -20.73
N ASN A 199 -14.83 34.40 -20.24
CA ASN A 199 -16.13 34.06 -20.80
C ASN A 199 -16.26 34.49 -22.27
N ASP A 200 -15.87 35.72 -22.61
CA ASP A 200 -15.90 36.23 -23.99
C ASP A 200 -14.99 35.44 -24.94
N ALA A 201 -13.88 34.88 -24.44
CA ALA A 201 -12.97 34.06 -25.23
C ALA A 201 -13.57 32.68 -25.51
N PHE A 202 -14.21 32.06 -24.51
CA PHE A 202 -14.92 30.79 -24.69
C PHE A 202 -16.15 30.96 -25.59
N GLU A 203 -16.94 32.02 -25.40
CA GLU A 203 -18.09 32.34 -26.26
C GLU A 203 -17.68 32.54 -27.72
N LYS A 204 -16.55 33.19 -27.98
CA LYS A 204 -16.00 33.26 -29.34
C LYS A 204 -15.71 31.88 -29.90
N ILE A 205 -15.06 30.99 -29.15
CA ILE A 205 -14.76 29.63 -29.60
C ILE A 205 -16.05 28.85 -29.90
N LEU A 206 -17.08 28.97 -29.06
CA LEU A 206 -18.35 28.27 -29.25
C LEU A 206 -19.14 28.77 -30.46
N ASN A 207 -19.10 30.08 -30.74
CA ASN A 207 -19.76 30.68 -31.90
C ASN A 207 -19.01 30.47 -33.23
N TYR A 208 -17.84 29.81 -33.21
CA TYR A 208 -17.08 29.44 -34.41
C TYR A 208 -17.48 28.07 -34.99
N PHE A 209 -18.35 27.31 -34.32
CA PHE A 209 -18.95 26.06 -34.79
C PHE A 209 -20.44 26.25 -35.09
#